data_AF-A0A8J7CTP2-F1
#
_entry.id   AF-A0A8J7CTP2-F1
#
_cell.length_a   1.000
_cell.length_b   1.000
_cell.length_c   1.000
_cell.angle_alpha   90.00
_cell.angle_beta   90.00
_cell.angle_gamma   90.00
#
_symmetry.space_group_name_H-M   'P 1'
#
loop_
_entity.id
_entity.type
_entity.pdbx_description
1 polymer ?
#
loop_
_entity_poly.entity_id
_entity_poly.type
_entity_poly.pdbx_seq_one_letter_code
_entity_poly.pdbx_strand_id
1 'polypeptide(L)'
;MAMTINLFLIDGTPDGRIRYAVNTRSGIIFRIPRKDLAKCKGSAALAETDNDSVYFLLGEEDGRQKIYVGQAGSRKNGKGLLNRLNEHARSSDKNFWTEAIVFTTSNNSFGPTEISWLENKFHDI
;
A
#
# COMPACT_ATOMS: atom_id res chain seq x y z
N MET A 1 16.41 20.33 -9.31
CA MET A 1 16.26 19.12 -10.16
C MET A 1 14.76 18.84 -10.26
N ALA A 2 14.21 18.74 -11.47
CA ALA A 2 12.79 18.45 -11.66
C ALA A 2 12.54 16.94 -11.58
N MET A 3 11.40 16.54 -11.01
CA MET A 3 11.00 15.13 -10.87
C MET A 3 9.59 14.96 -11.41
N THR A 4 9.41 13.99 -12.30
CA THR A 4 8.09 13.66 -12.86
C THR A 4 7.47 12.51 -12.08
N ILE A 5 6.22 12.71 -11.65
CA ILE A 5 5.38 11.68 -11.05
C ILE A 5 4.29 11.33 -12.05
N ASN A 6 4.18 10.05 -12.40
CA ASN A 6 3.11 9.53 -13.22
C ASN A 6 1.98 9.03 -12.33
N LEU A 7 0.78 9.57 -12.54
CA LEU A 7 -0.47 9.17 -11.90
C LEU A 7 -1.27 8.27 -12.84
N PHE A 8 -1.57 7.06 -12.40
CA PHE A 8 -2.44 6.12 -13.13
C PHE A 8 -3.72 5.88 -12.33
N LEU A 9 -4.85 6.38 -12.85
CA LEU A 9 -6.18 6.09 -12.33
C LEU A 9 -6.62 4.72 -12.84
N ILE A 10 -6.44 3.68 -12.03
CA ILE A 10 -6.68 2.28 -12.46
C ILE A 10 -8.15 2.06 -12.83
N ASP A 11 -9.05 2.74 -12.12
CA ASP A 11 -10.49 2.64 -12.32
C ASP A 11 -11.07 3.79 -13.17
N GLY A 12 -10.22 4.65 -13.75
CA GLY A 12 -10.66 5.82 -14.53
C GLY A 12 -11.28 6.95 -13.70
N THR A 13 -11.27 6.84 -12.37
CA THR A 13 -11.80 7.83 -11.42
C THR A 13 -10.76 8.17 -10.34
N PRO A 14 -10.71 9.43 -9.86
CA PRO A 14 -9.87 9.85 -8.75
C PRO A 14 -10.33 9.31 -7.39
N ASP A 15 -11.46 8.59 -7.29
CA ASP A 15 -11.96 8.00 -6.03
C ASP A 15 -11.60 6.51 -5.88
N GLY A 16 -11.07 5.90 -6.94
CA GLY A 16 -10.75 4.47 -7.00
C GLY A 16 -9.31 4.17 -6.61
N ARG A 17 -8.79 3.06 -7.14
CA ARG A 17 -7.40 2.65 -6.95
C ARG A 17 -6.49 3.51 -7.83
N ILE A 18 -5.39 3.97 -7.26
CA ILE A 18 -4.42 4.82 -7.95
C ILE A 18 -3.04 4.23 -7.78
N ARG A 19 -2.25 4.27 -8.86
CA ARG A 19 -0.82 3.96 -8.86
C ARG A 19 -0.04 5.23 -9.18
N TYR A 20 0.93 5.56 -8.34
CA TYR A 20 1.90 6.63 -8.57
C TYR A 20 3.27 6.01 -8.83
N ALA A 21 3.98 6.51 -9.83
CA ALA A 21 5.34 6.09 -10.14
C ALA A 21 6.25 7.31 -10.34
N VAL A 22 7.43 7.28 -9.73
CA VAL A 22 8.44 8.32 -9.91
C VAL A 22 9.37 7.88 -11.04
N ASN A 23 9.42 8.59 -12.17
CA ASN A 23 10.10 8.07 -13.37
C ASN A 23 11.62 7.87 -13.24
N THR A 24 12.26 8.52 -12.27
CA THR A 24 13.72 8.44 -12.06
C THR A 24 14.12 7.50 -10.94
N ARG A 25 13.17 6.89 -10.23
CA ARG A 25 13.41 6.02 -9.07
C ARG A 25 12.50 4.81 -9.14
N SER A 26 12.88 3.70 -8.51
CA SER A 26 12.01 2.52 -8.47
C SER A 26 10.76 2.71 -7.61
N GLY A 27 10.57 3.83 -6.92
CA GLY A 27 9.48 4.05 -5.98
C GLY A 27 8.09 4.00 -6.63
N ILE A 28 7.25 3.10 -6.13
CA ILE A 28 5.84 2.95 -6.49
C ILE A 28 4.98 3.20 -5.25
N ILE A 29 3.93 3.99 -5.40
CA ILE A 29 2.91 4.18 -4.37
C ILE A 29 1.56 3.70 -4.90
N PHE A 30 0.82 2.97 -4.09
CA PHE A 30 -0.57 2.67 -4.38
C PHE A 30 -1.48 3.33 -3.35
N ARG A 31 -2.61 3.86 -3.81
CA ARG A 31 -3.76 4.18 -2.98
C ARG A 31 -4.85 3.17 -3.27
N ILE A 32 -5.29 2.45 -2.23
CA ILE A 32 -6.30 1.41 -2.33
C ILE A 32 -7.42 1.73 -1.33
N PRO A 33 -8.59 2.20 -1.80
CA PRO A 33 -9.76 2.32 -0.95
C PRO A 33 -10.17 0.94 -0.40
N ARG A 34 -10.54 0.86 0.88
CA ARG A 34 -10.96 -0.39 1.54
C ARG A 34 -12.07 -1.11 0.76
N LYS A 35 -13.05 -0.32 0.28
CA LYS A 35 -14.19 -0.81 -0.51
C LYS A 35 -13.78 -1.49 -1.82
N ASP A 36 -12.61 -1.14 -2.36
CA ASP A 36 -12.10 -1.63 -3.64
C ASP A 36 -11.05 -2.74 -3.49
N LEU A 37 -10.73 -3.16 -2.25
CA LEU A 37 -9.72 -4.19 -1.99
C LEU A 37 -10.00 -5.51 -2.73
N ALA A 38 -11.27 -5.90 -2.85
CA ALA A 38 -11.68 -7.10 -3.58
C ALA A 38 -11.32 -7.03 -5.07
N LYS A 39 -11.29 -5.84 -5.67
CA LYS A 39 -10.95 -5.61 -7.08
C LYS A 39 -9.45 -5.76 -7.36
N CYS A 40 -8.60 -5.72 -6.32
CA CYS A 40 -7.15 -5.78 -6.48
C CYS A 40 -6.64 -7.18 -6.86
N LYS A 41 -7.41 -8.22 -6.54
CA LYS A 41 -7.01 -9.61 -6.80
C LYS A 41 -6.83 -9.86 -8.30
N GLY A 42 -5.62 -10.19 -8.72
CA GLY A 42 -5.29 -10.50 -10.12
C GLY A 42 -5.21 -9.29 -11.04
N SER A 43 -5.15 -8.07 -10.50
CA SER A 43 -5.00 -6.85 -11.29
C SER A 43 -3.55 -6.67 -11.73
N ALA A 44 -3.29 -6.72 -13.05
CA ALA A 44 -1.97 -6.45 -13.61
C ALA A 44 -1.46 -5.03 -13.31
N ALA A 45 -2.36 -4.06 -13.12
CA ALA A 45 -2.02 -2.69 -12.73
C ALA A 45 -1.47 -2.57 -11.31
N LEU A 46 -1.56 -3.64 -10.51
CA LEU A 46 -1.08 -3.74 -9.13
C LEU A 46 -0.03 -4.84 -8.96
N ALA A 47 0.66 -5.24 -10.03
CA ALA A 47 1.63 -6.34 -9.97
C ALA A 47 2.71 -6.12 -8.91
N GLU A 48 3.14 -4.88 -8.65
CA GLU A 48 4.12 -4.57 -7.61
C GLU A 48 3.58 -4.71 -6.18
N THR A 49 2.30 -5.00 -5.98
CA THR A 49 1.77 -5.39 -4.65
C THR A 49 2.27 -6.75 -4.17
N ASP A 50 2.94 -7.50 -5.06
CA ASP A 50 3.59 -8.77 -4.75
C ASP A 50 4.97 -8.57 -4.11
N ASN A 51 5.52 -7.36 -4.25
CA ASN A 51 6.84 -6.98 -3.76
C ASN A 51 6.80 -6.66 -2.26
N ASP A 52 7.99 -6.66 -1.66
CA ASP A 52 8.19 -6.21 -0.29
C ASP A 52 7.72 -4.75 -0.16
N SER A 53 6.90 -4.48 0.85
CA SER A 53 6.19 -3.20 0.99
C SER A 53 5.97 -2.80 2.44
N VAL A 54 5.88 -1.49 2.66
CA VAL A 54 5.31 -0.87 3.86
C VAL A 54 3.99 -0.22 3.48
N TYR A 55 3.00 -0.28 4.35
CA TYR A 55 1.68 0.31 4.11
C TYR A 55 1.14 1.02 5.34
N PHE A 56 0.28 1.99 5.07
CA PHE A 56 -0.43 2.80 6.04
C PHE A 56 -1.91 2.54 5.85
N LEU A 57 -2.62 2.22 6.93
CA LEU A 57 -4.08 2.18 6.96
C LEU A 57 -4.57 3.47 7.59
N LEU A 58 -5.22 4.31 6.79
CA LEU A 58 -5.73 5.61 7.18
C LEU A 58 -7.24 5.51 7.43
N GLY A 59 -7.71 6.21 8.45
CA GLY A 59 -9.13 6.38 8.71
C GLY A 59 -9.38 7.20 9.98
N GLU A 60 -10.55 7.02 10.56
CA GLU A 60 -10.99 7.78 11.72
C GLU A 60 -11.58 6.84 12.77
N GLU A 61 -11.26 7.10 14.04
CA GLU A 61 -11.83 6.42 15.20
C GLU A 61 -12.13 7.48 16.26
N ASP A 62 -13.35 7.49 16.80
CA ASP A 62 -13.81 8.45 17.82
C ASP A 62 -13.56 9.93 17.45
N GLY A 63 -13.80 10.30 16.18
CA GLY A 63 -13.64 11.68 15.69
C GLY A 63 -12.17 12.10 15.51
N ARG A 64 -11.21 11.17 15.58
CA ARG A 64 -9.78 11.45 15.43
C ARG A 64 -9.18 10.63 14.30
N GLN A 65 -8.32 11.28 13.52
CA GLN A 65 -7.53 10.60 12.50
C GLN A 65 -6.64 9.54 13.15
N LYS A 66 -6.69 8.34 12.61
CA LYS A 66 -5.93 7.18 13.08
C LYS A 66 -5.19 6.56 11.91
N ILE A 67 -3.90 6.31 12.12
CA ILE A 67 -3.02 5.68 11.16
C ILE A 67 -2.47 4.41 11.79
N TYR A 68 -2.48 3.31 11.05
CA TYR A 68 -1.74 2.11 11.40
C TYR A 68 -0.66 1.86 10.35
N VAL A 69 0.58 1.64 10.80
CA VAL A 69 1.71 1.28 9.95
C VAL A 69 1.92 -0.23 10.03
N GLY A 70 2.05 -0.87 8.88
CA GLY A 70 2.37 -2.28 8.77
C GLY A 70 3.30 -2.58 7.61
N GLN A 71 3.90 -3.76 7.62
CA GLN A 71 4.71 -4.26 6.51
C GLN A 71 4.16 -5.57 5.91
N ALA A 72 4.50 -5.81 4.65
CA ALA A 72 4.19 -7.04 3.96
C ALA A 72 5.39 -7.47 3.12
N GLY A 73 5.97 -8.62 3.47
CA GLY A 73 7.03 -9.22 2.68
C GLY A 73 6.51 -9.96 1.45
N SER A 74 7.35 -10.05 0.42
CA SER A 74 7.08 -10.85 -0.76
C SER A 74 6.89 -12.33 -0.38
N ARG A 75 5.97 -13.01 -1.07
CA ARG A 75 5.64 -14.43 -0.80
C ARG A 75 5.67 -15.21 -2.11
N LYS A 76 5.96 -16.52 -2.03
CA LYS A 76 5.95 -17.42 -3.20
C LYS A 76 4.64 -17.41 -4.01
N ASN A 77 3.53 -17.00 -3.39
CA ASN A 77 2.23 -16.94 -4.03
C ASN A 77 1.87 -15.57 -4.63
N GLY A 78 2.77 -14.58 -4.57
CA GLY A 78 2.56 -13.22 -5.09
C GLY A 78 1.37 -12.51 -4.43
N LYS A 79 1.12 -12.74 -3.14
CA LYS A 79 -0.06 -12.17 -2.45
C LYS A 79 0.27 -11.64 -1.06
N GLY A 80 1.53 -11.26 -0.82
CA GLY A 80 2.00 -10.82 0.50
C GLY A 80 1.15 -9.66 1.05
N LEU A 81 1.13 -8.54 0.34
CA LEU A 81 0.41 -7.34 0.75
C LEU A 81 -1.11 -7.52 0.75
N LEU A 82 -1.68 -8.01 -0.36
CA LEU A 82 -3.13 -8.13 -0.47
C LEU A 82 -3.71 -9.07 0.60
N ASN A 83 -3.00 -10.13 0.99
CA ASN A 83 -3.44 -10.98 2.10
C ASN A 83 -3.42 -10.22 3.43
N ARG A 84 -2.35 -9.46 3.73
CA ARG A 84 -2.27 -8.62 4.94
C ARG A 84 -3.40 -7.59 5.01
N LEU A 85 -3.68 -6.89 3.91
CA LEU A 85 -4.78 -5.93 3.85
C LEU A 85 -6.14 -6.63 4.06
N ASN A 86 -6.33 -7.84 3.53
CA ASN A 86 -7.55 -8.62 3.75
C ASN A 86 -7.68 -9.14 5.19
N GLU A 87 -6.57 -9.50 5.86
CA GLU A 87 -6.55 -9.84 7.28
C GLU A 87 -7.05 -8.63 8.10
N HIS A 88 -6.50 -7.43 7.88
CA HIS A 88 -6.95 -6.20 8.52
C HIS A 88 -8.40 -5.84 8.17
N ALA A 89 -8.84 -6.09 6.94
CA ALA A 89 -10.22 -5.81 6.52
C ALA A 89 -11.27 -6.65 7.27
N ARG A 90 -10.86 -7.82 7.79
CA ARG A 90 -11.72 -8.75 8.55
C ARG A 90 -11.61 -8.54 10.07
N SER A 91 -10.62 -7.78 10.51
CA SER A 91 -10.32 -7.57 11.92
C SER A 91 -11.15 -6.43 12.50
N SER A 92 -11.89 -6.69 13.57
CA SER A 92 -12.80 -5.71 14.18
C SER A 92 -12.05 -4.52 14.83
N ASP A 93 -10.86 -4.74 15.35
CA ASP A 93 -9.95 -3.72 15.90
C ASP A 93 -9.37 -2.78 14.83
N LYS A 94 -9.55 -3.14 13.55
CA LYS A 94 -9.10 -2.36 12.39
C LYS A 94 -10.29 -1.88 11.56
N ASN A 95 -11.48 -1.72 12.13
CA ASN A 95 -12.61 -1.20 11.36
C ASN A 95 -12.50 0.29 11.01
N PHE A 96 -11.65 1.04 11.71
CA PHE A 96 -11.45 2.48 11.50
C PHE A 96 -10.94 2.83 10.09
N TRP A 97 -10.13 1.97 9.46
CA TRP A 97 -9.44 2.35 8.22
C TRP A 97 -10.36 2.27 7.01
N THR A 98 -10.24 3.27 6.15
CA THR A 98 -11.01 3.45 4.91
C THR A 98 -10.12 3.45 3.68
N GLU A 99 -8.82 3.73 3.84
CA GLU A 99 -7.85 3.81 2.76
C GLU A 99 -6.51 3.17 3.15
N ALA A 100 -5.89 2.48 2.20
CA ALA A 100 -4.52 2.00 2.34
C ALA A 100 -3.59 2.78 1.40
N ILE A 101 -2.52 3.35 1.95
CA ILE A 101 -1.39 3.90 1.18
C ILE A 101 -0.25 2.91 1.27
N VAL A 102 0.23 2.43 0.14
CA VAL A 102 1.26 1.39 0.05
C VAL A 102 2.48 1.98 -0.61
N PHE A 103 3.66 1.71 -0.05
CA PHE A 103 4.94 2.04 -0.66
C PHE A 103 5.75 0.79 -0.95
N THR A 104 6.23 0.68 -2.17
CA THR A 104 7.06 -0.43 -2.65
C THR A 104 7.97 0.05 -3.79
N THR A 105 8.65 -0.89 -4.44
CA THR A 105 9.57 -0.61 -5.54
C THR A 105 9.24 -1.44 -6.77
N SER A 106 9.45 -0.88 -7.96
CA SER A 106 9.17 -1.52 -9.25
C SER A 106 10.05 -2.72 -9.55
N ASN A 107 11.20 -2.82 -8.87
CA ASN A 107 12.21 -3.85 -9.06
C ASN A 107 12.41 -4.73 -7.82
N ASN A 108 11.47 -4.68 -6.86
CA ASN A 108 11.55 -5.39 -5.57
C ASN A 108 12.89 -5.20 -4.84
N SER A 109 13.41 -3.96 -4.82
CA SER A 109 14.70 -3.65 -4.18
C SER A 109 14.61 -3.55 -2.65
N PHE A 110 13.41 -3.66 -2.07
CA PHE A 110 13.27 -3.81 -0.62
C PHE A 110 13.43 -5.28 -0.24
N GLY A 111 14.17 -5.52 0.84
CA GLY A 111 14.17 -6.78 1.54
C GLY A 111 13.58 -6.63 2.95
N PRO A 112 13.60 -7.71 3.74
CA PRO A 112 13.05 -7.72 5.10
C PRO A 112 13.63 -6.64 6.02
N THR A 113 14.92 -6.30 5.83
CA THR A 113 15.61 -5.26 6.60
C THR A 113 15.05 -3.88 6.29
N GLU A 114 14.88 -3.54 5.01
CA GLU A 114 14.37 -2.24 4.58
C GLU A 114 12.93 -2.03 5.05
N ILE A 115 12.05 -3.02 4.87
CA ILE A 115 10.65 -2.90 5.28
C ILE A 115 10.49 -2.82 6.80
N SER A 116 11.33 -3.56 7.56
CA SER A 116 11.32 -3.48 9.03
C SER A 116 11.87 -2.14 9.53
N TRP A 117 12.92 -1.62 8.89
CA TRP A 117 13.46 -0.31 9.22
C TRP A 117 12.45 0.80 8.92
N LEU A 118 11.79 0.75 7.75
CA LEU A 118 10.75 1.72 7.36
C LEU A 118 9.56 1.66 8.31
N GLU A 119 9.04 0.47 8.62
CA GLU A 119 7.93 0.30 9.56
C GLU A 119 8.25 0.95 10.92
N ASN A 120 9.42 0.65 11.51
CA ASN A 120 9.84 1.25 12.77
C ASN A 120 10.00 2.77 12.65
N LYS A 121 10.67 3.26 11.59
CA LYS A 121 10.85 4.69 11.35
C LYS A 121 9.52 5.45 11.29
N PHE A 122 8.50 4.86 10.68
CA PHE A 122 7.18 5.48 10.55
C PHE A 122 6.29 5.33 11.78
N HIS A 123 6.54 4.35 12.65
CA HIS A 123 5.89 4.27 13.97
C HIS A 123 6.34 5.39 14.92
N ASP A 124 7.55 5.92 14.71
CA ASP A 124 8.14 6.98 15.55
C ASP A 124 7.71 8.41 15.14
N ILE A 125 6.83 8.58 14.15
CA ILE A 125 6.34 9.89 13.66
C ILE A 125 4.96 10.20 14.25
#